data_AF-A0A2E6A6U2-F1
#
_entry.id   AF-A0A2E6A6U2-F1
#
_cell.length_a   1.000
_cell.length_b   1.000
_cell.length_c   1.000
_cell.angle_alpha   90.00
_cell.angle_beta   90.00
_cell.angle_gamma   90.00
#
_symmetry.space_group_name_H-M   'P 1'
#
loop_
_entity.id
_entity.type
_entity.pdbx_description
1 polymer ?
#
loop_
_entity_poly.entity_id
_entity_poly.type
_entity_poly.pdbx_seq_one_letter_code
_entity_poly.pdbx_strand_id
1 'polypeptide(L)'
;MAYTLYTAAIGLSAFLLFLVQPLIAKLLLPGFGGGASIWITSLVFFQVILLTGYGLTHLLIQTVGIRRHMFVLGALLIGSLAVLPLP
;
A
#
# COMPACT_ATOMS: atom_id res chain seq x y z
N MET A 1 -25.33 -2.81 7.96
CA MET A 1 -24.34 -2.23 8.88
C MET A 1 -22.91 -2.72 8.61
N ALA A 2 -22.65 -4.01 8.43
CA ALA A 2 -21.27 -4.51 8.23
C ALA A 2 -20.61 -4.04 6.91
N TYR A 3 -21.37 -3.93 5.83
CA TYR A 3 -20.86 -3.52 4.51
C TYR A 3 -20.33 -2.07 4.49
N THR A 4 -20.95 -1.15 5.24
CA THR A 4 -20.52 0.25 5.29
C THR A 4 -19.17 0.42 5.98
N LEU A 5 -18.91 -0.34 7.05
CA LEU A 5 -17.60 -0.39 7.71
C LEU A 5 -16.52 -0.98 6.80
N TYR A 6 -16.84 -2.04 6.06
CA TYR A 6 -15.90 -2.65 5.12
C TYR A 6 -15.55 -1.71 3.96
N THR A 7 -16.53 -1.06 3.34
CA THR A 7 -16.30 -0.07 2.27
C THR A 7 -15.51 1.13 2.79
N ALA A 8 -15.81 1.61 4.00
CA ALA A 8 -15.06 2.70 4.63
C ALA A 8 -13.60 2.29 4.92
N ALA A 9 -13.36 1.08 5.42
CA ALA A 9 -12.02 0.58 5.71
C ALA A 9 -11.17 0.42 4.43
N ILE A 10 -11.73 -0.16 3.37
CA ILE A 10 -11.04 -0.29 2.09
C ILE A 10 -10.82 1.09 1.44
N GLY A 11 -11.83 1.96 1.49
CA GLY A 11 -11.73 3.32 0.97
C GLY A 11 -10.62 4.10 1.68
N LEU A 12 -10.55 4.01 3.02
CA LEU A 12 -9.51 4.63 3.82
C LEU A 12 -8.13 4.02 3.52
N SER A 13 -8.02 2.70 3.44
CA SER A 13 -6.76 2.03 3.09
C SER A 13 -6.26 2.45 1.70
N ALA A 14 -7.13 2.49 0.69
CA ALA A 14 -6.77 2.93 -0.65
C ALA A 14 -6.39 4.41 -0.64
N PHE A 15 -7.15 5.27 0.05
CA PHE A 15 -6.85 6.69 0.18
C PHE A 15 -5.48 6.94 0.80
N LEU A 16 -5.13 6.27 1.91
CA LEU A 16 -3.80 6.39 2.51
C LEU A 16 -2.69 5.98 1.54
N LEU A 17 -2.84 4.84 0.84
CA LEU A 17 -1.86 4.39 -0.14
C LEU A 17 -1.67 5.41 -1.28
N PHE A 18 -2.76 5.99 -1.77
CA PHE A 18 -2.71 7.04 -2.80
C PHE A 18 -2.13 8.36 -2.29
N LEU A 19 -2.25 8.69 -1.00
CA LEU A 19 -1.68 9.91 -0.40
C LEU A 19 -0.16 9.78 -0.20
N VAL A 20 0.34 8.57 0.03
CA VAL A 20 1.78 8.29 0.11
C VAL A 20 2.49 8.60 -1.20
N GLN A 21 1.88 8.32 -2.36
CA GLN A 21 2.48 8.57 -3.67
C GLN A 21 2.90 10.04 -3.90
N PRO A 22 2.03 11.06 -3.76
CA PRO A 22 2.40 12.46 -3.92
C PRO A 22 3.31 12.98 -2.79
N LEU A 23 3.24 12.39 -1.59
CA LEU A 23 4.16 12.74 -0.49
C LEU A 23 5.60 12.36 -0.84
N ILE A 24 5.81 11.12 -1.29
CA ILE A 24 7.13 10.64 -1.75
C ILE A 24 7.60 11.44 -2.96
N ALA A 25 6.70 11.73 -3.92
CA ALA A 25 7.05 12.56 -5.07
C ALA A 25 7.56 13.96 -4.66
N LYS A 26 6.92 14.61 -3.67
CA LYS A 26 7.38 15.88 -3.10
C LYS A 26 8.74 15.78 -2.40
N LEU A 27 9.01 14.69 -1.70
CA LEU A 27 10.29 14.46 -1.02
C LEU A 27 11.45 14.23 -2.02
N LEU A 28 11.16 13.60 -3.17
CA LEU A 28 12.14 13.35 -4.23
C LEU A 28 12.39 14.57 -5.12
N LEU A 29 11.43 15.51 -5.21
CA LEU A 29 11.54 16.75 -5.99
C LEU A 29 12.84 17.53 -5.78
N PRO A 30 13.30 17.83 -4.55
CA PRO A 30 14.51 18.62 -4.33
C PRO A 30 15.80 17.91 -4.75
N GLY A 31 15.83 16.57 -4.75
CA GLY A 31 17.01 15.78 -5.13
C GLY A 31 17.13 15.50 -6.62
N PHE A 32 16.01 15.43 -7.34
CA PHE A 32 15.96 14.96 -8.74
C PHE A 32 15.43 15.99 -9.75
N GLY A 33 14.98 17.17 -9.30
CA GLY A 33 14.85 18.39 -10.12
C GLY A 33 13.81 18.40 -11.27
N GLY A 34 13.25 17.27 -11.65
CA GLY A 34 12.27 17.15 -12.73
C GLY A 34 10.90 16.68 -12.22
N GLY A 35 10.00 17.62 -11.93
CA GLY A 35 8.67 17.29 -11.39
C GLY A 35 7.86 16.33 -12.27
N ALA A 36 7.97 16.45 -13.60
CA ALA A 36 7.29 15.57 -14.55
C ALA A 36 7.82 14.13 -14.54
N SER A 37 9.15 13.95 -14.52
CA SER A 37 9.77 12.62 -14.49
C SER A 37 9.52 11.89 -13.17
N ILE A 38 9.56 12.60 -12.04
CA ILE A 38 9.29 12.04 -10.71
C ILE A 38 7.81 11.64 -10.60
N TRP A 39 6.91 12.48 -11.13
CA TRP A 39 5.48 12.18 -11.19
C TRP A 39 5.20 10.88 -11.96
N ILE A 40 5.71 10.74 -13.19
CA ILE A 40 5.52 9.53 -14.00
C ILE A 40 6.15 8.30 -13.34
N THR A 41 7.36 8.44 -12.77
CA THR A 41 8.02 7.34 -12.05
C THR A 41 7.21 6.89 -10.85
N SER A 42 6.65 7.84 -10.08
CA SER A 42 5.78 7.52 -8.93
C SER A 42 4.49 6.81 -9.36
N LEU A 43 3.90 7.19 -10.50
CA LEU A 43 2.70 6.53 -11.05
C LEU A 43 3.00 5.10 -11.48
N VAL A 44 4.06 4.89 -12.27
CA VAL A 44 4.46 3.56 -12.75
C VAL A 44 4.86 2.66 -11.58
N PHE A 45 5.60 3.19 -10.61
CA PHE A 45 5.93 2.46 -9.37
C PHE A 45 4.67 1.98 -8.66
N PHE A 46 3.70 2.87 -8.43
CA PHE A 46 2.47 2.52 -7.73
C PHE A 46 1.65 1.47 -8.49
N GLN A 47 1.54 1.62 -9.82
CA GLN A 47 0.87 0.65 -10.68
C GLN A 47 1.54 -0.73 -10.64
N VAL A 48 2.87 -0.78 -10.69
CA VAL A 48 3.63 -2.05 -10.63
C VAL A 48 3.50 -2.71 -9.26
N ILE A 49 3.61 -1.95 -8.17
CA ILE A 49 3.42 -2.46 -6.81
C ILE A 49 2.01 -3.03 -6.64
N LEU A 50 0.97 -2.30 -7.08
CA LEU A 50 -0.40 -2.77 -6.98
C LEU A 50 -0.61 -4.05 -7.78
N LEU A 51 -0.14 -4.08 -9.04
CA LEU A 51 -0.24 -5.27 -9.89
C LEU A 51 0.47 -6.47 -9.26
N THR A 52 1.67 -6.25 -8.71
CA THR A 52 2.44 -7.28 -8.00
C THR A 52 1.70 -7.75 -6.75
N GLY A 53 1.12 -6.84 -5.97
CA GLY A 53 0.33 -7.15 -4.78
C GLY A 53 -0.91 -7.99 -5.12
N TYR A 54 -1.62 -7.65 -6.20
CA TYR A 54 -2.74 -8.45 -6.70
C TYR A 54 -2.27 -9.82 -7.19
N GLY A 55 -1.17 -9.89 -7.96
CA GLY A 55 -0.61 -11.14 -8.46
C GLY A 55 -0.17 -12.07 -7.33
N LEU A 56 0.56 -11.54 -6.34
CA LEU A 56 0.96 -12.27 -5.14
C LEU A 56 -0.25 -12.74 -4.35
N THR A 57 -1.25 -11.88 -4.13
CA THR A 57 -2.48 -12.25 -3.41
C THR A 57 -3.23 -13.35 -4.16
N HIS A 58 -3.32 -13.27 -5.49
CA HIS A 58 -4.00 -14.25 -6.33
C HIS A 58 -3.30 -15.62 -6.28
N LEU A 59 -1.97 -15.64 -6.43
CA LEU A 59 -1.17 -16.87 -6.31
C LEU A 59 -1.22 -17.44 -4.89
N LEU A 60 -1.19 -16.57 -3.88
CA LEU A 60 -1.16 -16.96 -2.47
C LEU A 60 -2.52 -17.47 -1.99
N ILE A 61 -3.63 -16.93 -2.48
CA ILE A 61 -4.98 -17.48 -2.22
C ILE A 61 -5.16 -18.85 -2.90
N GLN A 62 -4.61 -19.03 -4.10
CA GLN A 62 -4.69 -20.32 -4.80
C GLN A 62 -3.85 -21.42 -4.13
N THR A 63 -2.73 -21.07 -3.50
CA THR A 63 -1.80 -22.05 -2.92
C THR A 63 -1.94 -22.22 -1.39
N VAL A 64 -2.40 -21.20 -0.68
CA VAL A 64 -2.40 -21.16 0.79
C VAL A 64 -3.74 -20.59 1.29
N GLY A 65 -4.61 -21.48 1.78
CA GLY A 65 -5.98 -21.14 2.19
C GLY A 65 -6.09 -19.90 3.10
N ILE A 66 -7.21 -19.17 2.93
CA ILE A 66 -7.60 -17.85 3.48
C ILE A 66 -7.18 -17.55 4.94
N ARG A 67 -7.02 -18.59 5.79
CA ARG A 67 -6.68 -18.45 7.22
C ARG A 67 -5.25 -17.99 7.48
N ARG A 68 -4.27 -18.34 6.64
CA ARG A 68 -2.88 -17.89 6.81
C ARG A 68 -2.67 -16.43 6.35
N HIS A 69 -3.46 -15.97 5.38
CA HIS A 69 -3.45 -14.58 4.92
C HIS A 69 -3.77 -13.60 6.04
N MET A 70 -4.79 -13.88 6.85
CA MET A 70 -5.15 -13.07 8.02
C MET A 70 -4.03 -13.00 9.05
N PHE A 71 -3.31 -14.11 9.28
CA PHE A 71 -2.20 -14.14 10.24
C PHE A 71 -0.98 -13.36 9.75
N VAL A 72 -0.64 -13.46 8.45
CA VAL A 72 0.48 -12.72 7.87
C VAL A 72 0.19 -11.22 7.88
N LEU A 73 -1.01 -10.80 7.47
CA LEU A 73 -1.44 -9.39 7.52
C LEU A 73 -1.52 -8.87 8.96
N GLY A 74 -2.03 -9.66 9.89
CA GLY A 74 -2.07 -9.30 11.32
C GLY A 74 -0.68 -9.13 11.93
N ALA A 75 0.25 -10.03 11.63
CA ALA A 75 1.63 -9.93 12.08
C ALA A 75 2.36 -8.72 11.46
N LEU A 76 2.09 -8.41 10.19
CA LEU A 76 2.62 -7.24 9.51
C LEU A 76 2.06 -5.92 10.07
N LEU A 77 0.78 -5.89 10.47
CA LEU A 77 0.15 -4.76 11.14
C LEU A 77 0.76 -4.48 12.52
N ILE A 78 0.97 -5.53 13.32
CA ILE A 78 1.65 -5.43 14.62
C ILE A 78 3.11 -5.00 14.43
N GLY A 79 3.79 -5.53 13.41
CA GLY A 79 5.13 -5.11 13.04
C GLY A 79 5.20 -3.64 12.60
N SER A 80 4.23 -3.17 11.82
CA SER A 80 4.15 -1.78 11.37
C SER A 80 3.87 -0.83 12.54
N LEU A 81 3.03 -1.22 13.51
CA LEU A 81 2.83 -0.46 14.74
C LEU A 81 4.10 -0.38 15.59
N ALA A 82 4.89 -1.45 15.64
CA ALA A 82 6.14 -1.51 16.41
C ALA A 82 7.29 -0.74 15.73
N VAL A 83 7.28 -0.68 14.40
CA VAL A 83 8.28 0.03 13.59
C VAL A 83 7.95 1.52 13.48
N LEU A 84 6.74 1.96 13.81
CA LEU A 84 6.41 3.37 13.97
C LEU A 84 7.06 3.89 15.27
N PRO A 85 8.23 4.55 15.22
CA PRO A 85 8.70 5.27 16.40
C PRO A 85 7.70 6.43 16.52
N LEU A 86 6.97 6.50 17.62
CA LEU A 86 6.30 7.72 18.02
C LEU A 86 7.36 8.62 18.68
N PRO A 87 7.91 9.65 18.00
CA PRO A 87 8.24 10.91 18.64
C PRO A 87 6.99 11.80 18.77
#